data_AF-A0A7D4IDW3-F1
#
_entry.id   AF-A0A7D4IDW3-F1
#
_cell.length_a   1.000
_cell.length_b   1.000
_cell.length_c   1.000
_cell.angle_alpha   90.00
_cell.angle_beta   90.00
_cell.angle_gamma   90.00
#
_symmetry.space_group_name_H-M   'P 1'
#
loop_
_entity.id
_entity.type
_entity.pdbx_description
1 polymer ?
#
loop_
_entity_poly.entity_id
_entity_poly.type
_entity_poly.pdbx_seq_one_letter_code
_entity_poly.pdbx_strand_id
1 'polypeptide(L)'
;MPNPIVVAKNAQTELALLPALANRHGCITGATGTGKTVTLQVLAESFSRIGTPVFMADVKGDLTGISQAGAATPKLLERLKNLGLSEPAWAASPVTLWDVFAEQGLPVRATVSDMGPLLLSRILELNDTQEGVLTLVFKVADDEGQLLLDLKDLRAMLQNVADRASELKTRYGNVSSASIGAIQRGLLALESQGAEKFFGEPMLDVADLMRTDAQGRGMVNVLAADKLMQAPRLYAIFLLWLLADLYEKLPEVGDMDQPKLVFFFDEAHLLFNDAPPALLNKIEQVVRLVRSKGVGVYFVTQNPLDIPDTVLGQLGNRVQHALRAFTPRDQKAVKTAAQTMRPNPGLDIEAAITELGVGEALISLLDAKGRPMPTERAYIVPPASRIGPATDAERQALRQGSPLAPKYEKSIDRESAYEVLAGRAAKPVDQAGAAKNGSAQPEGKGAAEESGGGLMDSLNEVLFGSTGPRGGKRDGVVQTMAKSTVRSIARELTRGILGSLLGSKGRR
;
A
#
# COMPACT_ATOMS: atom_id res chain seq x y z
N MET A 1 24.02 13.36 12.14
CA MET A 1 22.73 13.69 12.78
C MET A 1 22.18 14.96 12.15
N PRO A 2 20.95 14.93 11.61
CA PRO A 2 20.22 16.13 11.17
C PRO A 2 19.85 17.02 12.37
N ASN A 3 19.56 18.30 12.09
CA ASN A 3 19.10 19.23 13.11
C ASN A 3 17.68 18.86 13.60
N PRO A 4 17.33 19.16 14.87
CA PRO A 4 15.97 19.09 15.36
C PRO A 4 14.99 19.89 14.50
N ILE A 5 13.81 19.32 14.23
CA ILE A 5 12.74 19.96 13.45
C ILE A 5 11.94 20.85 14.39
N VAL A 6 12.11 22.18 14.34
CA VAL A 6 11.28 23.12 15.11
C VAL A 6 9.84 23.05 14.60
N VAL A 7 8.91 22.64 15.47
CA VAL A 7 7.48 22.50 15.16
C VAL A 7 6.71 23.73 15.61
N ALA A 8 7.08 24.29 16.77
CA ALA A 8 6.40 25.42 17.38
C ALA A 8 7.33 26.24 18.26
N LYS A 9 6.89 27.45 18.61
CA LYS A 9 7.64 28.37 19.47
C LYS A 9 6.70 29.17 20.37
N ASN A 10 7.16 29.44 21.59
CA ASN A 10 6.60 30.47 22.46
C ASN A 10 7.72 31.44 22.89
N ALA A 11 7.45 32.36 23.81
CA ALA A 11 8.41 33.38 24.21
C ALA A 11 9.62 32.83 25.01
N GLN A 12 9.54 31.60 25.50
CA GLN A 12 10.53 30.98 26.40
C GLN A 12 11.26 29.79 25.76
N THR A 13 10.63 29.06 24.84
CA THR A 13 11.16 27.80 24.29
C THR A 13 10.78 27.57 22.82
N GLU A 14 11.63 26.84 22.12
CA GLU A 14 11.38 26.26 20.80
C GLU A 14 11.14 24.76 20.95
N LEU A 15 9.98 24.30 20.49
CA LEU A 15 9.54 22.92 20.61
C LEU A 15 9.94 22.17 19.35
N ALA A 16 11.05 21.43 19.44
CA ALA A 16 11.63 20.71 18.32
C ALA A 16 11.46 19.19 18.44
N LEU A 17 11.13 18.56 17.32
CA LEU A 17 11.07 17.11 17.16
C LEU A 17 12.45 16.58 16.78
N LEU A 18 12.95 15.59 17.51
CA LEU A 18 14.23 14.93 17.22
C LEU A 18 14.04 13.89 16.09
N PRO A 19 14.70 14.04 14.92
CA PRO A 19 14.47 13.12 13.79
C PRO A 19 14.77 11.65 14.12
N ALA A 20 15.79 11.39 14.93
CA ALA A 20 16.14 10.05 15.42
C ALA A 20 15.02 9.35 16.23
N LEU A 21 13.99 10.09 16.65
CA LEU A 21 12.85 9.59 17.41
C LEU A 21 11.52 9.72 16.65
N ALA A 22 11.55 10.16 15.39
CA ALA A 22 10.36 10.29 14.55
C ALA A 22 9.71 8.94 14.21
N ASN A 23 10.48 7.84 14.20
CA ASN A 23 9.93 6.49 14.06
C ASN A 23 9.13 6.01 15.29
N ARG A 24 9.09 6.78 16.39
CA ARG A 24 8.24 6.54 17.57
C ARG A 24 6.82 7.09 17.41
N HIS A 25 6.43 7.37 16.16
CA HIS A 25 5.10 7.77 15.73
C HIS A 25 4.61 9.09 16.34
N GLY A 26 3.43 9.55 15.92
CA GLY A 26 2.80 10.72 16.51
C GLY A 26 1.31 10.85 16.24
N CYS A 27 0.70 11.82 16.93
CA CYS A 27 -0.71 12.17 16.80
C CYS A 27 -0.86 13.69 16.67
N ILE A 28 -1.64 14.14 15.67
CA ILE A 28 -2.01 15.54 15.45
C ILE A 28 -3.54 15.65 15.52
N THR A 29 -4.04 16.31 16.55
CA THR A 29 -5.48 16.32 16.91
C THR A 29 -6.04 17.74 17.01
N GLY A 30 -7.36 17.90 16.92
CA GLY A 30 -8.05 19.19 17.07
C GLY A 30 -9.13 19.43 16.02
N ALA A 31 -10.03 20.39 16.25
CA ALA A 31 -11.17 20.66 15.38
C ALA A 31 -10.78 21.16 13.97
N THR A 32 -11.75 21.28 13.07
CA THR A 32 -11.53 21.84 11.72
C THR A 32 -11.09 23.30 11.76
N GLY A 33 -10.10 23.65 10.95
CA GLY A 33 -9.56 25.02 10.84
C GLY A 33 -8.65 25.49 11.98
N THR A 34 -8.29 24.62 12.94
CA THR A 34 -7.49 25.03 14.12
C THR A 34 -5.97 25.01 13.90
N GLY A 35 -5.50 24.30 12.87
CA GLY A 35 -4.07 24.29 12.47
C GLY A 35 -3.48 22.93 12.10
N LYS A 36 -4.21 21.81 12.26
CA LYS A 36 -3.72 20.45 11.98
C LYS A 36 -2.96 20.29 10.66
N THR A 37 -3.56 20.73 9.55
CA THR A 37 -2.98 20.67 8.20
C THR A 37 -1.65 21.44 8.13
N VAL A 38 -1.54 22.57 8.84
CA VAL A 38 -0.32 23.38 8.90
C VAL A 38 0.78 22.63 9.66
N THR A 39 0.47 22.00 10.79
CA THR A 39 1.43 21.16 11.54
C THR A 39 1.89 19.95 10.71
N LEU A 40 0.97 19.26 10.05
CA LEU A 40 1.26 18.17 9.11
C LEU A 40 2.24 18.65 8.04
N GLN A 41 1.90 19.76 7.36
CA GLN A 41 2.71 20.35 6.29
C GLN A 41 4.11 20.72 6.79
N VAL A 42 4.23 21.46 7.90
CA VAL A 42 5.50 21.86 8.54
C VAL A 42 6.41 20.66 8.82
N LEU A 43 5.86 19.57 9.36
CA LEU A 43 6.61 18.35 9.60
C LEU A 43 7.03 17.69 8.29
N ALA A 44 6.12 17.55 7.32
CA ALA A 44 6.38 16.92 6.03
C ALA A 44 7.48 17.64 5.22
N GLU A 45 7.41 18.97 5.08
CA GLU A 45 8.46 19.74 4.39
C GLU A 45 9.80 19.72 5.15
N SER A 46 9.77 19.59 6.49
CA SER A 46 10.98 19.50 7.31
C SER A 46 11.66 18.14 7.22
N PHE A 47 10.89 17.05 7.20
CA PHE A 47 11.40 15.70 6.91
C PHE A 47 12.00 15.66 5.50
N SER A 48 11.28 16.20 4.50
CA SER A 48 11.79 16.31 3.14
C SER A 48 13.13 17.07 3.09
N ARG A 49 13.23 18.24 3.74
CA ARG A 49 14.48 19.03 3.80
C ARG A 49 15.69 18.28 4.37
N ILE A 50 15.50 17.39 5.36
CA ILE A 50 16.61 16.59 5.94
C ILE A 50 16.89 15.30 5.16
N GLY A 51 16.22 15.07 4.04
CA GLY A 51 16.40 13.87 3.22
C GLY A 51 15.57 12.67 3.65
N THR A 52 14.62 12.84 4.57
CA THR A 52 13.61 11.81 4.92
C THR A 52 12.43 11.92 3.95
N PRO A 53 12.17 10.91 3.12
CA PRO A 53 10.97 10.84 2.27
C PRO A 53 9.70 10.77 3.13
N VAL A 54 8.60 11.29 2.57
CA VAL A 54 7.31 11.39 3.26
C VAL A 54 6.23 10.77 2.39
N PHE A 55 5.24 10.13 3.00
CA PHE A 55 3.99 9.74 2.37
C PHE A 55 2.82 10.43 3.08
N MET A 56 1.90 11.03 2.33
CA MET A 56 0.73 11.73 2.86
C MET A 56 -0.52 11.27 2.12
N ALA A 57 -1.55 10.84 2.85
CA ALA A 57 -2.89 10.66 2.29
C ALA A 57 -3.65 12.00 2.32
N ASP A 58 -3.86 12.60 1.15
CA ASP A 58 -4.55 13.87 0.98
C ASP A 58 -6.05 13.63 0.70
N VAL A 59 -6.81 13.52 1.79
CA VAL A 59 -8.26 13.26 1.78
C VAL A 59 -9.06 14.51 1.40
N LYS A 60 -8.51 15.70 1.63
CA LYS A 60 -9.17 17.00 1.37
C LYS A 60 -8.78 17.62 0.02
N GLY A 61 -7.70 17.13 -0.59
CA GLY A 61 -7.09 17.72 -1.79
C GLY A 61 -6.27 18.98 -1.50
N ASP A 62 -6.00 19.32 -0.22
CA ASP A 62 -5.45 20.59 0.23
C ASP A 62 -3.94 20.56 0.59
N LEU A 63 -3.29 19.38 0.52
CA LEU A 63 -1.86 19.21 0.82
C LEU A 63 -0.95 19.44 -0.41
N THR A 64 -1.50 19.36 -1.62
CA THR A 64 -0.73 19.46 -2.88
C THR A 64 0.06 20.77 -3.04
N GLY A 65 -0.29 21.86 -2.36
CA GLY A 65 0.47 23.11 -2.36
C GLY A 65 1.86 23.02 -1.72
N ILE A 66 2.18 21.93 -1.00
CA ILE A 66 3.54 21.63 -0.52
C ILE A 66 4.58 21.57 -1.68
N SER A 67 4.11 21.31 -2.90
CA SER A 67 4.89 21.35 -4.15
C SER A 67 5.28 22.76 -4.63
N GLN A 68 4.71 23.81 -4.04
CA GLN A 68 4.89 25.20 -4.44
C GLN A 68 5.51 25.99 -3.29
N ALA A 69 6.35 26.97 -3.62
CA ALA A 69 6.82 27.90 -2.61
C ALA A 69 5.64 28.69 -2.03
N GLY A 70 5.68 28.93 -0.72
CA GLY A 70 4.79 29.88 -0.08
C GLY A 70 5.11 31.31 -0.52
N ALA A 71 4.31 32.26 -0.07
CA ALA A 71 4.50 33.67 -0.40
C ALA A 71 4.22 34.56 0.81
N ALA A 72 5.07 35.56 1.01
CA ALA A 72 4.82 36.62 1.96
C ALA A 72 3.55 37.38 1.58
N THR A 73 2.64 37.54 2.54
CA THR A 73 1.49 38.45 2.42
C THR A 73 1.52 39.42 3.60
N PRO A 74 1.03 40.67 3.46
CA PRO A 74 1.09 41.66 4.55
C PRO A 74 0.48 41.14 5.86
N LYS A 75 -0.67 40.47 5.77
CA LYS A 75 -1.36 39.83 6.91
C LYS A 75 -0.55 38.72 7.57
N LEU A 76 0.23 37.95 6.79
CA LEU A 76 1.09 36.90 7.33
C LEU A 76 2.32 37.49 8.01
N LEU A 77 3.00 38.46 7.38
CA LEU A 77 4.16 39.13 7.96
C LEU A 77 3.81 39.86 9.27
N GLU A 78 2.68 40.56 9.31
CA GLU A 78 2.15 41.19 10.53
C GLU A 78 1.88 40.14 11.62
N ARG A 79 1.25 39.02 11.27
CA ARG A 79 0.98 37.91 12.20
C ARG A 79 2.28 37.31 12.75
N LEU A 80 3.29 37.07 11.91
CA LEU A 80 4.57 36.51 12.35
C LEU A 80 5.29 37.47 13.30
N LYS A 81 5.32 38.76 12.98
CA LYS A 81 5.85 39.82 13.85
C LYS A 81 5.15 39.85 15.22
N ASN A 82 3.81 39.81 15.23
CA ASN A 82 3.01 39.84 16.46
C ASN A 82 3.19 38.59 17.33
N LEU A 83 3.54 37.45 16.74
CA LEU A 83 3.78 36.18 17.44
C LEU A 83 5.26 35.92 17.77
N GLY A 84 6.18 36.82 17.39
CA GLY A 84 7.62 36.61 17.58
C GLY A 84 8.20 35.46 16.75
N LEU A 85 7.55 35.13 15.63
CA LEU A 85 7.96 34.06 14.72
C LEU A 85 8.78 34.63 13.56
N SER A 86 9.83 33.92 13.16
CA SER A 86 10.63 34.26 11.98
C SER A 86 9.85 34.05 10.68
N GLU A 87 10.13 34.85 9.66
CA GLU A 87 9.70 34.55 8.29
C GLU A 87 10.43 33.29 7.79
N PRO A 88 9.71 32.30 7.22
CA PRO A 88 10.34 31.10 6.68
C PRO A 88 11.01 31.41 5.35
N ALA A 89 12.09 30.69 5.02
CA ALA A 89 12.68 30.75 3.69
C ALA A 89 11.76 30.06 2.68
N TRP A 90 10.87 30.82 2.02
CA TRP A 90 9.84 30.33 1.11
C TRP A 90 10.39 29.35 0.07
N ALA A 91 9.88 28.12 0.06
CA ALA A 91 10.42 27.02 -0.73
C ALA A 91 9.38 25.93 -1.01
N ALA A 92 9.46 25.34 -2.19
CA ALA A 92 8.74 24.13 -2.58
C ALA A 92 9.43 22.86 -2.06
N SER A 93 8.66 21.83 -1.71
CA SER A 93 9.16 20.47 -1.53
C SER A 93 9.08 19.68 -2.84
N PRO A 94 9.99 18.71 -3.10
CA PRO A 94 9.89 17.84 -4.26
C PRO A 94 8.73 16.85 -4.07
N VAL A 95 7.77 16.82 -4.99
CA VAL A 95 6.51 16.07 -4.85
C VAL A 95 6.33 15.02 -5.95
N THR A 96 5.82 13.85 -5.57
CA THR A 96 5.23 12.86 -6.48
C THR A 96 3.75 12.70 -6.14
N LEU A 97 2.86 12.83 -7.14
CA LEU A 97 1.43 12.61 -6.99
C LEU A 97 1.08 11.15 -7.29
N TRP A 98 0.27 10.53 -6.44
CA TRP A 98 -0.19 9.15 -6.50
C TRP A 98 -1.72 9.08 -6.43
N ASP A 99 -2.34 8.09 -7.06
CA ASP A 99 -3.80 7.90 -7.08
C ASP A 99 -4.14 6.42 -7.34
N VAL A 100 -5.09 5.86 -6.60
CA VAL A 100 -5.59 4.48 -6.83
C VAL A 100 -6.44 4.38 -8.10
N PHE A 101 -7.15 5.44 -8.47
CA PHE A 101 -8.01 5.49 -9.67
C PHE A 101 -7.29 6.08 -10.90
N ALA A 102 -6.03 6.50 -10.76
CA ALA A 102 -5.16 7.03 -11.82
C ALA A 102 -5.62 8.35 -12.49
N GLU A 103 -6.51 9.10 -11.85
CA GLU A 103 -7.05 10.35 -12.39
C GLU A 103 -6.17 11.56 -12.09
N GLN A 104 -5.73 11.72 -10.84
CA GLN A 104 -5.03 12.90 -10.31
C GLN A 104 -3.52 12.68 -10.08
N GLY A 105 -3.05 11.44 -10.12
CA GLY A 105 -1.66 11.06 -9.86
C GLY A 105 -1.18 9.90 -10.73
N LEU A 106 -0.03 9.32 -10.36
CA LEU A 106 0.43 8.04 -10.87
C LEU A 106 -0.44 6.90 -10.29
N PRO A 107 -0.82 5.89 -11.10
CA PRO A 107 -1.60 4.76 -10.63
C PRO A 107 -0.84 3.98 -9.55
N VAL A 108 -1.48 3.78 -8.40
CA VAL A 108 -1.00 2.87 -7.36
C VAL A 108 -1.67 1.52 -7.53
N ARG A 109 -0.87 0.45 -7.62
CA ARG A 109 -1.38 -0.92 -7.76
C ARG A 109 -0.72 -1.90 -6.80
N ALA A 110 -1.47 -2.94 -6.42
CA ALA A 110 -1.03 -4.14 -5.71
C ALA A 110 -1.39 -5.38 -6.55
N THR A 111 -0.72 -6.52 -6.33
CA THR A 111 -1.21 -7.80 -6.91
C THR A 111 -1.97 -8.61 -5.86
N VAL A 112 -2.91 -9.44 -6.31
CA VAL A 112 -3.63 -10.37 -5.41
C VAL A 112 -2.68 -11.34 -4.72
N SER A 113 -1.66 -11.85 -5.43
CA SER A 113 -0.58 -12.67 -4.89
C SER A 113 0.17 -11.97 -3.75
N ASP A 114 0.57 -10.71 -3.95
CA ASP A 114 1.34 -9.93 -2.97
C ASP A 114 0.51 -9.55 -1.74
N MET A 115 -0.79 -9.25 -1.92
CA MET A 115 -1.68 -8.99 -0.79
C MET A 115 -1.98 -10.26 0.03
N GLY A 116 -2.04 -11.43 -0.62
CA GLY A 116 -2.12 -12.73 0.05
C GLY A 116 -3.48 -13.06 0.68
N PRO A 117 -3.72 -14.34 1.04
CA PRO A 117 -5.03 -14.83 1.47
C PRO A 117 -5.43 -14.29 2.85
N LEU A 118 -4.47 -14.05 3.75
CA LEU A 118 -4.74 -13.57 5.11
C LEU A 118 -5.30 -12.14 5.12
N LEU A 119 -4.64 -11.22 4.41
CA LEU A 119 -5.08 -9.82 4.34
C LEU A 119 -6.41 -9.72 3.58
N LEU A 120 -6.53 -10.39 2.42
CA LEU A 120 -7.81 -10.54 1.71
C LEU A 120 -8.93 -11.07 2.61
N SER A 121 -8.66 -12.06 3.48
CA SER A 121 -9.67 -12.61 4.38
C SER A 121 -10.19 -11.59 5.39
N ARG A 122 -9.32 -10.72 5.93
CA ARG A 122 -9.75 -9.63 6.84
C ARG A 122 -10.52 -8.53 6.12
N ILE A 123 -10.12 -8.25 4.90
CA ILE A 123 -10.74 -7.25 4.01
C ILE A 123 -12.16 -7.67 3.60
N LEU A 124 -12.32 -8.95 3.25
CA LEU A 124 -13.58 -9.53 2.80
C LEU A 124 -14.47 -10.00 3.96
N GLU A 125 -14.09 -9.72 5.21
CA GLU A 125 -14.79 -10.13 6.43
C GLU A 125 -15.06 -11.65 6.50
N LEU A 126 -14.11 -12.43 5.99
CA LEU A 126 -14.22 -13.89 5.94
C LEU A 126 -14.09 -14.51 7.34
N ASN A 127 -14.93 -15.51 7.61
CA ASN A 127 -14.75 -16.39 8.76
C ASN A 127 -13.62 -17.42 8.53
N ASP A 128 -13.15 -18.06 9.59
CA ASP A 128 -12.04 -19.01 9.58
C ASP A 128 -12.15 -20.11 8.50
N THR A 129 -13.38 -20.59 8.23
CA THR A 129 -13.63 -21.59 7.17
C THR A 129 -13.45 -21.01 5.77
N GLN A 130 -13.89 -19.78 5.54
CA GLN A 130 -13.73 -19.07 4.28
C GLN A 130 -12.27 -18.62 4.06
N GLU A 131 -11.58 -18.18 5.12
CA GLU A 131 -10.14 -17.91 5.13
C GLU A 131 -9.32 -19.17 4.79
N GLY A 132 -9.68 -20.32 5.36
CA GLY A 132 -9.07 -21.61 5.03
C GLY A 132 -9.28 -21.99 3.56
N VAL A 133 -10.48 -21.77 3.01
CA VAL A 133 -10.77 -21.99 1.58
C VAL A 133 -9.98 -21.02 0.69
N LEU A 134 -9.88 -19.73 1.05
CA LEU A 134 -9.10 -18.77 0.29
C LEU A 134 -7.59 -19.12 0.30
N THR A 135 -7.08 -19.53 1.46
CA THR A 135 -5.69 -20.00 1.62
C THR A 135 -5.42 -21.24 0.76
N LEU A 136 -6.38 -22.17 0.68
CA LEU A 136 -6.31 -23.33 -0.23
C LEU A 136 -6.26 -22.90 -1.69
N VAL A 137 -7.09 -21.93 -2.12
CA VAL A 137 -7.13 -21.44 -3.50
C VAL A 137 -5.79 -20.82 -3.90
N PHE A 138 -5.18 -20.02 -3.03
CA PHE A 138 -3.82 -19.51 -3.22
C PHE A 138 -2.80 -20.64 -3.33
N LYS A 139 -2.87 -21.64 -2.43
CA LYS A 139 -1.94 -22.78 -2.45
C LYS A 139 -2.04 -23.63 -3.72
N VAL A 140 -3.24 -23.79 -4.28
CA VAL A 140 -3.44 -24.46 -5.58
C VAL A 140 -2.84 -23.62 -6.72
N ALA A 141 -3.05 -22.30 -6.73
CA ALA A 141 -2.45 -21.41 -7.73
C ALA A 141 -0.90 -21.48 -7.70
N ASP A 142 -0.31 -21.44 -6.50
CA ASP A 142 1.14 -21.56 -6.32
C ASP A 142 1.68 -22.92 -6.82
N ASP A 143 1.03 -24.02 -6.44
CA ASP A 143 1.45 -25.39 -6.81
C ASP A 143 1.26 -25.69 -8.32
N GLU A 144 0.34 -24.99 -9.00
CA GLU A 144 0.15 -25.06 -10.46
C GLU A 144 0.89 -23.96 -11.24
N GLY A 145 1.61 -23.06 -10.55
CA GLY A 145 2.36 -21.97 -11.17
C GLY A 145 1.50 -20.86 -11.80
N GLN A 146 0.24 -20.75 -11.38
CA GLN A 146 -0.72 -19.76 -11.87
C GLN A 146 -0.54 -18.43 -11.12
N LEU A 147 -0.52 -17.31 -11.86
CA LEU A 147 -0.36 -15.98 -11.28
C LEU A 147 -1.72 -15.42 -10.86
N LEU A 148 -1.81 -14.91 -9.64
CA LEU A 148 -2.96 -14.14 -9.15
C LEU A 148 -2.58 -12.66 -9.17
N LEU A 149 -2.69 -12.01 -10.33
CA LEU A 149 -2.35 -10.60 -10.47
C LEU A 149 -3.51 -9.73 -9.99
N ASP A 150 -4.75 -10.08 -10.37
CA ASP A 150 -5.92 -9.26 -10.13
C ASP A 150 -7.20 -10.03 -9.71
N LEU A 151 -8.35 -9.35 -9.77
CA LEU A 151 -9.65 -9.91 -9.41
C LEU A 151 -10.23 -10.88 -10.46
N LYS A 152 -9.91 -10.75 -11.77
CA LYS A 152 -10.33 -11.76 -12.78
C LYS A 152 -9.61 -13.08 -12.52
N ASP A 153 -8.32 -13.02 -12.15
CA ASP A 153 -7.53 -14.20 -11.80
C ASP A 153 -8.06 -14.93 -10.58
N LEU A 154 -8.32 -14.19 -9.49
CA LEU A 154 -8.81 -14.79 -8.25
C LEU A 154 -10.18 -15.44 -8.44
N ARG A 155 -11.07 -14.80 -9.20
CA ARG A 155 -12.39 -15.35 -9.55
C ARG A 155 -12.28 -16.60 -10.42
N ALA A 156 -11.36 -16.63 -11.39
CA ALA A 156 -11.10 -17.80 -12.22
C ALA A 156 -10.55 -18.96 -11.38
N MET A 157 -9.62 -18.70 -10.46
CA MET A 157 -9.09 -19.72 -9.54
C MET A 157 -10.14 -20.24 -8.56
N LEU A 158 -10.97 -19.37 -7.99
CA LEU A 158 -12.10 -19.76 -7.14
C LEU A 158 -13.07 -20.69 -7.89
N GLN A 159 -13.36 -20.40 -9.15
CA GLN A 159 -14.20 -21.27 -9.99
C GLN A 159 -13.50 -22.60 -10.28
N ASN A 160 -12.23 -22.59 -10.70
CA ASN A 160 -11.50 -23.82 -11.01
C ASN A 160 -11.38 -24.76 -9.80
N VAL A 161 -11.15 -24.21 -8.61
CA VAL A 161 -11.09 -24.97 -7.35
C VAL A 161 -12.47 -25.52 -6.96
N ALA A 162 -13.57 -24.81 -7.27
CA ALA A 162 -14.92 -25.32 -7.07
C ALA A 162 -15.24 -26.49 -8.02
N ASP A 163 -14.93 -26.33 -9.32
CA ASP A 163 -15.16 -27.36 -10.34
C ASP A 163 -14.35 -28.64 -10.08
N ARG A 164 -13.14 -28.49 -9.52
CA ARG A 164 -12.21 -29.59 -9.17
C ARG A 164 -12.25 -29.98 -7.68
N ALA A 165 -13.28 -29.58 -6.94
CA ALA A 165 -13.31 -29.78 -5.49
C ALA A 165 -13.17 -31.25 -5.04
N SER A 166 -13.62 -32.22 -5.84
CA SER A 166 -13.46 -33.65 -5.58
C SER A 166 -12.03 -34.16 -5.77
N GLU A 167 -11.33 -33.68 -6.80
CA GLU A 167 -9.92 -33.97 -7.09
C GLU A 167 -9.00 -33.41 -6.00
N LEU A 168 -9.20 -32.13 -5.67
CA LEU A 168 -8.36 -31.38 -4.74
C LEU A 168 -8.54 -31.81 -3.27
N LYS A 169 -9.68 -32.41 -2.93
CA LYS A 169 -10.06 -32.78 -1.56
C LYS A 169 -9.03 -33.63 -0.83
N THR A 170 -8.42 -34.59 -1.52
CA THR A 170 -7.46 -35.54 -0.92
C THR A 170 -6.14 -34.87 -0.55
N ARG A 171 -5.70 -33.87 -1.33
CA ARG A 171 -4.39 -33.21 -1.15
C ARG A 171 -4.46 -31.95 -0.30
N TYR A 172 -5.53 -31.17 -0.43
CA TYR A 172 -5.62 -29.84 0.20
C TYR A 172 -6.75 -29.71 1.23
N GLY A 173 -7.69 -30.66 1.28
CA GLY A 173 -8.85 -30.63 2.17
C GLY A 173 -10.15 -30.19 1.48
N ASN A 174 -11.24 -30.21 2.24
CA ASN A 174 -12.59 -30.08 1.69
C ASN A 174 -12.98 -28.63 1.39
N VAL A 175 -13.17 -28.30 0.10
CA VAL A 175 -13.75 -27.02 -0.34
C VAL A 175 -15.28 -27.10 -0.34
N SER A 176 -15.96 -26.10 0.21
CA SER A 176 -17.42 -25.97 0.11
C SER A 176 -17.82 -24.90 -0.90
N SER A 177 -18.81 -25.21 -1.75
CA SER A 177 -19.37 -24.25 -2.72
C SER A 177 -19.97 -23.01 -2.04
N ALA A 178 -20.53 -23.18 -0.84
CA ALA A 178 -21.02 -22.08 -0.01
C ALA A 178 -19.91 -21.08 0.39
N SER A 179 -18.71 -21.57 0.74
CA SER A 179 -17.56 -20.71 1.02
C SER A 179 -17.06 -19.99 -0.22
N ILE A 180 -16.92 -20.70 -1.36
CA ILE A 180 -16.52 -20.09 -2.64
C ILE A 180 -17.48 -18.97 -3.04
N GLY A 181 -18.80 -19.23 -3.00
CA GLY A 181 -19.81 -18.23 -3.32
C GLY A 181 -19.84 -17.05 -2.35
N ALA A 182 -19.46 -17.24 -1.08
CA ALA A 182 -19.30 -16.13 -0.14
C ALA A 182 -18.11 -15.24 -0.49
N ILE A 183 -16.95 -15.84 -0.80
CA ILE A 183 -15.75 -15.12 -1.24
C ILE A 183 -16.04 -14.34 -2.52
N GLN A 184 -16.65 -14.97 -3.53
CA GLN A 184 -17.02 -14.32 -4.79
C GLN A 184 -17.94 -13.11 -4.60
N ARG A 185 -18.93 -13.17 -3.68
CA ARG A 185 -19.76 -12.00 -3.34
C ARG A 185 -18.96 -10.88 -2.67
N GLY A 186 -17.98 -11.22 -1.83
CA GLY A 186 -17.05 -10.25 -1.26
C GLY A 186 -16.23 -9.53 -2.34
N LEU A 187 -15.70 -10.28 -3.33
CA LEU A 187 -14.96 -9.70 -4.45
C LEU A 187 -15.81 -8.75 -5.30
N LEU A 188 -17.06 -9.14 -5.63
CA LEU A 188 -18.02 -8.27 -6.35
C LEU A 188 -18.28 -6.95 -5.60
N ALA A 189 -18.26 -6.96 -4.27
CA ALA A 189 -18.42 -5.75 -3.45
C ALA A 189 -17.16 -4.87 -3.37
N LEU A 190 -15.99 -5.37 -3.76
CA LEU A 190 -14.77 -4.58 -3.98
C LEU A 190 -14.70 -4.05 -5.42
N GLU A 191 -15.08 -4.86 -6.41
CA GLU A 191 -15.19 -4.45 -7.82
C GLU A 191 -16.11 -3.22 -7.97
N SER A 192 -17.26 -3.21 -7.28
CA SER A 192 -18.18 -2.07 -7.27
C SER A 192 -17.63 -0.79 -6.61
N GLN A 193 -16.53 -0.89 -5.84
CA GLN A 193 -15.78 0.24 -5.28
C GLN A 193 -14.58 0.66 -6.16
N GLY A 194 -14.45 0.08 -7.36
CA GLY A 194 -13.36 0.39 -8.31
C GLY A 194 -12.04 -0.32 -8.01
N ALA A 195 -12.04 -1.38 -7.20
CA ALA A 195 -10.83 -2.11 -6.84
C ALA A 195 -10.09 -2.74 -8.05
N GLU A 196 -10.75 -2.90 -9.20
CA GLU A 196 -10.13 -3.29 -10.47
C GLU A 196 -9.01 -2.33 -10.95
N LYS A 197 -9.01 -1.05 -10.49
CA LYS A 197 -7.91 -0.12 -10.78
C LYS A 197 -6.71 -0.31 -9.86
N PHE A 198 -6.97 -0.82 -8.65
CA PHE A 198 -5.96 -1.10 -7.63
C PHE A 198 -5.25 -2.43 -7.86
N PHE A 199 -5.97 -3.48 -8.26
CA PHE A 199 -5.35 -4.80 -8.46
C PHE A 199 -4.79 -4.95 -9.88
N GLY A 200 -3.49 -5.21 -9.99
CA GLY A 200 -2.80 -5.49 -11.24
C GLY A 200 -1.35 -5.02 -11.28
N GLU A 201 -0.76 -5.01 -12.47
CA GLU A 201 0.63 -4.61 -12.69
C GLU A 201 0.77 -3.31 -13.50
N PRO A 202 1.91 -2.58 -13.36
CA PRO A 202 2.98 -2.82 -12.41
C PRO A 202 2.60 -2.37 -11.00
N MET A 203 2.91 -3.24 -10.03
CA MET A 203 2.73 -3.02 -8.60
C MET A 203 3.65 -1.91 -8.09
N LEU A 204 3.18 -1.12 -7.12
CA LEU A 204 4.00 -0.12 -6.45
C LEU A 204 5.22 -0.78 -5.79
N ASP A 205 6.38 -0.24 -6.09
CA ASP A 205 7.64 -0.58 -5.45
C ASP A 205 7.89 0.41 -4.32
N VAL A 206 7.89 -0.07 -3.07
CA VAL A 206 8.13 0.79 -1.89
C VAL A 206 9.48 1.50 -1.92
N ALA A 207 10.47 1.00 -2.68
CA ALA A 207 11.73 1.69 -2.89
C ALA A 207 11.55 3.04 -3.63
N ASP A 208 10.56 3.15 -4.52
CA ASP A 208 10.27 4.41 -5.23
C ASP A 208 9.69 5.50 -4.32
N LEU A 209 8.99 5.11 -3.25
CA LEU A 209 8.52 6.06 -2.22
C LEU A 209 9.67 6.64 -1.39
N MET A 210 10.79 5.90 -1.27
CA MET A 210 11.94 6.28 -0.44
C MET A 210 13.02 7.08 -1.19
N ARG A 211 12.68 7.62 -2.36
CA ARG A 211 13.61 8.40 -3.18
C ARG A 211 13.92 9.79 -2.60
N THR A 212 15.05 10.34 -3.04
CA THR A 212 15.41 11.76 -2.88
C THR A 212 15.47 12.48 -4.23
N ASP A 213 15.46 13.80 -4.21
CA ASP A 213 15.74 14.66 -5.37
C ASP A 213 17.25 14.90 -5.57
N ALA A 214 17.60 15.66 -6.61
CA ALA A 214 18.99 15.98 -6.94
C ALA A 214 19.71 16.84 -5.89
N GLN A 215 18.97 17.45 -4.96
CA GLN A 215 19.46 18.23 -3.84
C GLN A 215 19.54 17.40 -2.54
N GLY A 216 19.24 16.10 -2.59
CA GLY A 216 19.23 15.20 -1.45
C GLY A 216 18.01 15.31 -0.55
N ARG A 217 16.98 16.06 -0.95
CA ARG A 217 15.72 16.20 -0.19
C ARG A 217 14.84 14.98 -0.43
N GLY A 218 14.17 14.49 0.61
CA GLY A 218 13.27 13.34 0.52
C GLY A 218 12.03 13.67 -0.30
N MET A 219 11.62 12.78 -1.19
CA MET A 219 10.40 12.97 -1.98
C MET A 219 9.18 12.99 -1.07
N VAL A 220 8.27 13.94 -1.30
CA VAL A 220 6.95 14.00 -0.67
C VAL A 220 5.95 13.32 -1.59
N ASN A 221 5.54 12.11 -1.23
CA ASN A 221 4.56 11.31 -1.94
C ASN A 221 3.16 11.70 -1.46
N VAL A 222 2.36 12.34 -2.31
CA VAL A 222 0.99 12.75 -1.99
C VAL A 222 0.02 11.83 -2.71
N LEU A 223 -0.75 11.05 -1.96
CA LEU A 223 -1.86 10.26 -2.48
C LEU A 223 -3.11 11.13 -2.53
N ALA A 224 -3.66 11.35 -3.72
CA ALA A 224 -5.00 11.90 -3.88
C ALA A 224 -6.02 10.88 -3.34
N ALA A 225 -6.68 11.20 -2.23
CA ALA A 225 -7.59 10.32 -1.51
C ALA A 225 -9.02 10.89 -1.38
N ASP A 226 -9.29 12.04 -1.99
CA ASP A 226 -10.59 12.71 -2.05
C ASP A 226 -11.70 11.82 -2.63
N LYS A 227 -11.42 11.12 -3.73
CA LYS A 227 -12.31 10.08 -4.28
C LYS A 227 -12.24 8.77 -3.50
N LEU A 228 -11.05 8.39 -3.04
CA LEU A 228 -10.80 7.13 -2.34
C LEU A 228 -11.53 7.05 -0.98
N MET A 229 -11.78 8.19 -0.33
CA MET A 229 -12.63 8.28 0.87
C MET A 229 -14.08 7.79 0.64
N GLN A 230 -14.59 7.82 -0.59
CA GLN A 230 -15.91 7.27 -0.93
C GLN A 230 -15.92 5.72 -0.96
N ALA A 231 -14.73 5.11 -0.96
CA ALA A 231 -14.49 3.68 -0.85
C ALA A 231 -13.63 3.37 0.39
N PRO A 232 -14.17 3.56 1.63
CA PRO A 232 -13.38 3.50 2.86
C PRO A 232 -12.73 2.12 3.09
N ARG A 233 -13.37 1.03 2.62
CA ARG A 233 -12.74 -0.30 2.59
C ARG A 233 -11.50 -0.28 1.69
N LEU A 234 -11.59 0.20 0.44
CA LEU A 234 -10.44 0.31 -0.47
C LEU A 234 -9.31 1.21 0.07
N TYR A 235 -9.65 2.29 0.77
CA TYR A 235 -8.68 3.13 1.48
C TYR A 235 -7.89 2.36 2.56
N ALA A 236 -8.60 1.67 3.45
CA ALA A 236 -8.00 0.88 4.51
C ALA A 236 -7.22 -0.35 3.97
N ILE A 237 -7.71 -0.99 2.91
CA ILE A 237 -7.00 -2.06 2.15
C ILE A 237 -5.63 -1.54 1.72
N PHE A 238 -5.61 -0.46 0.94
CA PHE A 238 -4.40 0.08 0.36
C PHE A 238 -3.38 0.47 1.44
N LEU A 239 -3.81 1.19 2.48
CA LEU A 239 -2.90 1.66 3.51
C LEU A 239 -2.35 0.53 4.39
N LEU A 240 -3.15 -0.48 4.71
CA LEU A 240 -2.67 -1.63 5.45
C LEU A 240 -1.73 -2.51 4.62
N TRP A 241 -2.04 -2.72 3.33
CA TRP A 241 -1.16 -3.40 2.39
C TRP A 241 0.19 -2.68 2.29
N LEU A 242 0.21 -1.38 2.06
CA LEU A 242 1.44 -0.60 1.91
C LEU A 242 2.33 -0.67 3.17
N LEU A 243 1.74 -0.59 4.37
CA LEU A 243 2.50 -0.71 5.61
C LEU A 243 2.97 -2.17 5.87
N ALA A 244 2.22 -3.18 5.43
CA ALA A 244 2.64 -4.57 5.51
C ALA A 244 3.79 -4.86 4.53
N ASP A 245 3.70 -4.39 3.29
CA ASP A 245 4.74 -4.53 2.28
C ASP A 245 6.06 -3.87 2.70
N LEU A 246 5.97 -2.68 3.30
CA LEU A 246 7.12 -2.02 3.95
C LEU A 246 7.72 -2.85 5.08
N TYR A 247 6.89 -3.52 5.91
CA TYR A 247 7.40 -4.38 6.97
C TYR A 247 8.14 -5.61 6.42
N GLU A 248 7.68 -6.18 5.32
CA GLU A 248 8.26 -7.36 4.70
C GLU A 248 9.53 -7.04 3.90
N LYS A 249 9.51 -5.99 3.06
CA LYS A 249 10.63 -5.60 2.18
C LYS A 249 11.76 -4.86 2.90
N LEU A 250 11.49 -4.12 3.99
CA LEU A 250 12.54 -3.40 4.70
C LEU A 250 13.31 -4.31 5.67
N PRO A 251 14.65 -4.16 5.77
CA PRO A 251 15.41 -4.75 6.86
C PRO A 251 15.11 -4.04 8.18
N GLU A 252 15.19 -4.79 9.28
CA GLU A 252 15.23 -4.21 10.63
C GLU A 252 16.45 -3.32 10.81
N VAL A 253 16.31 -2.27 11.62
CA VAL A 253 17.33 -1.27 11.90
C VAL A 253 17.34 -0.95 13.38
N GLY A 254 18.53 -0.66 13.90
CA GLY A 254 18.70 -0.10 15.25
C GLY A 254 18.37 1.39 15.28
N ASP A 255 18.98 2.11 16.21
CA ASP A 255 18.85 3.56 16.29
C ASP A 255 19.43 4.22 15.01
N MET A 256 18.64 5.09 14.40
CA MET A 256 19.00 5.84 13.19
C MET A 256 18.96 7.34 13.47
N ASP A 257 19.81 8.11 12.78
CA ASP A 257 19.81 9.57 12.81
C ASP A 257 18.46 10.20 12.38
N GLN A 258 17.73 9.53 11.49
CA GLN A 258 16.38 9.87 11.01
C GLN A 258 15.69 8.64 10.42
N PRO A 259 14.34 8.61 10.33
CA PRO A 259 13.60 7.53 9.68
C PRO A 259 13.86 7.45 8.18
N LYS A 260 13.67 6.25 7.62
CA LYS A 260 13.72 5.96 6.17
C LYS A 260 12.51 6.51 5.42
N LEU A 261 11.37 6.63 6.09
CA LEU A 261 10.09 7.06 5.53
C LEU A 261 9.17 7.51 6.67
N VAL A 262 8.37 8.55 6.45
CA VAL A 262 7.35 9.02 7.40
C VAL A 262 5.98 9.07 6.74
N PHE A 263 4.98 8.44 7.36
CA PHE A 263 3.58 8.49 6.95
C PHE A 263 2.80 9.56 7.71
N PHE A 264 1.98 10.33 6.99
CA PHE A 264 0.89 11.13 7.53
C PHE A 264 -0.45 10.62 6.98
N PHE A 265 -1.34 10.22 7.88
CA PHE A 265 -2.72 9.88 7.54
C PHE A 265 -3.62 11.04 7.96
N ASP A 266 -3.98 11.92 7.02
CA ASP A 266 -5.04 12.88 7.25
C ASP A 266 -6.40 12.19 7.29
N GLU A 267 -7.30 12.74 8.12
CA GLU A 267 -8.54 12.12 8.54
C GLU A 267 -8.39 10.64 8.91
N ALA A 268 -7.40 10.36 9.77
CA ALA A 268 -7.06 9.03 10.26
C ALA A 268 -8.24 8.21 10.82
N HIS A 269 -9.34 8.87 11.23
CA HIS A 269 -10.59 8.20 11.62
C HIS A 269 -11.11 7.24 10.53
N LEU A 270 -10.84 7.50 9.24
CA LEU A 270 -11.22 6.65 8.11
C LEU A 270 -10.54 5.27 8.10
N LEU A 271 -9.44 5.10 8.84
CA LEU A 271 -8.77 3.80 9.02
C LEU A 271 -9.41 2.94 10.12
N PHE A 272 -10.21 3.54 10.99
CA PHE A 272 -10.68 2.93 12.23
C PHE A 272 -12.21 2.84 12.33
N ASN A 273 -12.92 3.82 11.78
CA ASN A 273 -14.39 3.82 11.69
C ASN A 273 -14.85 2.67 10.79
N ASP A 274 -15.84 1.91 11.25
CA ASP A 274 -16.42 0.74 10.57
C ASP A 274 -15.42 -0.36 10.16
N ALA A 275 -14.17 -0.28 10.63
CA ALA A 275 -13.14 -1.29 10.42
C ALA A 275 -13.44 -2.54 11.28
N PRO A 276 -13.46 -3.76 10.71
CA PRO A 276 -13.66 -4.99 11.47
C PRO A 276 -12.60 -5.15 12.58
N PRO A 277 -12.92 -5.73 13.75
CA PRO A 277 -11.96 -5.89 14.85
C PRO A 277 -10.66 -6.59 14.45
N ALA A 278 -10.73 -7.56 13.53
CA ALA A 278 -9.55 -8.25 13.01
C ALA A 278 -8.67 -7.36 12.11
N LEU A 279 -9.25 -6.36 11.43
CA LEU A 279 -8.53 -5.34 10.67
C LEU A 279 -7.84 -4.35 11.62
N LEU A 280 -8.55 -3.86 12.65
CA LEU A 280 -8.00 -2.99 13.70
C LEU A 280 -6.77 -3.61 14.38
N ASN A 281 -6.88 -4.87 14.79
CA ASN A 281 -5.77 -5.63 15.40
C ASN A 281 -4.55 -5.72 14.47
N LYS A 282 -4.77 -5.86 13.16
CA LYS A 282 -3.71 -5.93 12.16
C LYS A 282 -3.08 -4.56 11.92
N ILE A 283 -3.85 -3.47 11.91
CA ILE A 283 -3.33 -2.09 11.88
C ILE A 283 -2.45 -1.83 13.10
N GLU A 284 -2.89 -2.13 14.32
CA GLU A 284 -2.10 -1.99 15.54
C GLU A 284 -0.78 -2.77 15.46
N GLN A 285 -0.86 -4.05 15.07
CA GLN A 285 0.31 -4.91 14.89
C GLN A 285 1.31 -4.30 13.90
N VAL A 286 0.85 -3.84 12.74
CA VAL A 286 1.70 -3.30 11.69
C VAL A 286 2.32 -1.97 12.11
N VAL A 287 1.56 -1.03 12.70
CA VAL A 287 2.09 0.24 13.23
C VAL A 287 3.22 -0.03 14.23
N ARG A 288 3.02 -0.96 15.18
CA ARG A 288 4.05 -1.35 16.16
C ARG A 288 5.30 -1.94 15.52
N LEU A 289 5.15 -2.69 14.43
CA LEU A 289 6.24 -3.39 13.76
C LEU A 289 7.04 -2.49 12.80
N VAL A 290 6.41 -1.60 12.02
CA VAL A 290 7.14 -0.77 11.04
C VAL A 290 8.15 0.20 11.68
N ARG A 291 7.99 0.51 12.98
CA ARG A 291 8.98 1.24 13.77
C ARG A 291 10.37 0.59 13.73
N SER A 292 10.47 -0.74 13.86
CA SER A 292 11.75 -1.46 13.82
C SER A 292 12.39 -1.47 12.44
N LYS A 293 11.65 -1.09 11.40
CA LYS A 293 12.12 -0.92 10.02
C LYS A 293 12.61 0.49 9.72
N GLY A 294 12.45 1.42 10.68
CA GLY A 294 12.81 2.83 10.54
C GLY A 294 11.69 3.70 9.95
N VAL A 295 10.43 3.29 10.04
CA VAL A 295 9.27 4.02 9.51
C VAL A 295 8.54 4.78 10.61
N GLY A 296 8.29 6.07 10.41
CA GLY A 296 7.41 6.88 11.25
C GLY A 296 5.96 6.87 10.75
N VAL A 297 5.00 6.96 11.67
CA VAL A 297 3.56 7.01 11.34
C VAL A 297 2.90 8.09 12.19
N TYR A 298 2.18 9.01 11.56
CA TYR A 298 1.53 10.13 12.20
C TYR A 298 0.06 10.15 11.81
N PHE A 299 -0.81 9.93 12.80
CA PHE A 299 -2.26 10.00 12.60
C PHE A 299 -2.72 11.45 12.82
N VAL A 300 -3.45 11.98 11.84
CA VAL A 300 -4.02 13.33 11.90
C VAL A 300 -5.53 13.19 11.86
N THR A 301 -6.21 13.60 12.94
CA THR A 301 -7.66 13.41 13.11
C THR A 301 -8.30 14.58 13.82
N GLN A 302 -9.63 14.71 13.73
CA GLN A 302 -10.36 15.76 14.41
C GLN A 302 -10.47 15.49 15.92
N ASN A 303 -10.78 14.25 16.31
CA ASN A 303 -11.00 13.85 17.69
C ASN A 303 -10.07 12.67 18.07
N PRO A 304 -9.35 12.71 19.21
CA PRO A 304 -8.50 11.60 19.65
C PRO A 304 -9.27 10.28 19.85
N LEU A 305 -10.57 10.34 20.18
CA LEU A 305 -11.42 9.16 20.39
C LEU A 305 -11.68 8.37 19.11
N ASP A 306 -11.35 8.91 17.93
CA ASP A 306 -11.49 8.22 16.66
C ASP A 306 -10.28 7.32 16.34
N ILE A 307 -9.29 7.25 17.24
CA ILE A 307 -8.13 6.34 17.17
C ILE A 307 -8.23 5.35 18.35
N PRO A 308 -8.10 4.03 18.14
CA PRO A 308 -8.14 3.04 19.23
C PRO A 308 -7.07 3.29 20.29
N ASP A 309 -7.42 3.09 21.57
CA ASP A 309 -6.51 3.31 22.72
C ASP A 309 -5.19 2.53 22.60
N THR A 310 -5.21 1.32 22.03
CA THR A 310 -4.00 0.49 21.83
C THR A 310 -3.05 1.09 20.79
N VAL A 311 -3.59 1.73 19.75
CA VAL A 311 -2.84 2.47 18.73
C VAL A 311 -2.37 3.81 19.30
N LEU A 312 -3.26 4.55 20.00
CA LEU A 312 -2.90 5.78 20.71
C LEU A 312 -1.71 5.53 21.65
N GLY A 313 -1.67 4.40 22.38
CA GLY A 313 -0.56 4.03 23.25
C GLY A 313 0.81 3.90 22.56
N GLN A 314 0.86 3.71 21.23
CA GLN A 314 2.11 3.66 20.46
C GLN A 314 2.62 5.05 20.02
N LEU A 315 1.80 6.10 20.11
CA LEU A 315 2.11 7.43 19.54
C LEU A 315 2.89 8.28 20.53
N GLY A 316 4.22 8.36 20.35
CA GLY A 316 5.11 9.06 21.27
C GLY A 316 5.08 10.58 21.17
N ASN A 317 4.91 11.14 19.97
CA ASN A 317 4.85 12.59 19.76
C ASN A 317 3.40 13.09 19.72
N ARG A 318 3.09 14.20 20.40
CA ARG A 318 1.73 14.78 20.47
C ARG A 318 1.71 16.25 20.07
N VAL A 319 0.78 16.60 19.18
CA VAL A 319 0.38 17.98 18.89
C VAL A 319 -1.15 18.08 18.94
N GLN A 320 -1.67 18.74 19.98
CA GLN A 320 -3.10 18.93 20.21
C GLN A 320 -3.46 20.39 19.94
N HIS A 321 -4.16 20.65 18.83
CA HIS A 321 -4.79 21.93 18.55
C HIS A 321 -6.13 22.06 19.30
N ALA A 322 -6.77 23.23 19.22
CA ALA A 322 -8.05 23.49 19.87
C ALA A 322 -9.11 22.42 19.60
N LEU A 323 -9.84 22.00 20.64
CA LEU A 323 -11.07 21.21 20.53
C LEU A 323 -12.26 22.06 20.98
N ARG A 324 -13.43 21.84 20.39
CA ARG A 324 -14.67 22.53 20.75
C ARG A 324 -15.55 21.61 21.58
N ALA A 325 -15.71 21.93 22.86
CA ALA A 325 -16.42 21.08 23.83
C ALA A 325 -17.91 21.45 23.95
N PHE A 326 -18.74 21.09 22.96
CA PHE A 326 -20.18 21.39 22.98
C PHE A 326 -21.04 20.23 23.50
N THR A 327 -20.60 18.98 23.29
CA THR A 327 -21.32 17.77 23.69
C THR A 327 -20.57 16.97 24.76
N PRO A 328 -21.23 16.03 25.47
CA PRO A 328 -20.54 15.11 26.38
C PRO A 328 -19.46 14.25 25.68
N ARG A 329 -19.61 13.95 24.38
CA ARG A 329 -18.55 13.26 23.59
C ARG A 329 -17.32 14.16 23.44
N ASP A 330 -17.52 15.45 23.20
CA ASP A 330 -16.42 16.40 23.03
C ASP A 330 -15.70 16.68 24.35
N GLN A 331 -16.44 16.77 25.46
CA GLN A 331 -15.86 16.86 26.81
C GLN A 331 -15.00 15.63 27.12
N LYS A 332 -15.50 14.42 26.80
CA LYS A 332 -14.71 13.18 26.89
C LYS A 332 -13.46 13.25 26.00
N ALA A 333 -13.55 13.79 24.79
CA ALA A 333 -12.42 13.94 23.88
C ALA A 333 -11.34 14.89 24.41
N VAL A 334 -11.73 16.03 24.98
CA VAL A 334 -10.81 16.98 25.63
C VAL A 334 -10.09 16.32 26.79
N LYS A 335 -10.83 15.59 27.65
CA LYS A 335 -10.25 14.84 28.77
C LYS A 335 -9.31 13.74 28.32
N THR A 336 -9.68 12.95 27.31
CA THR A 336 -8.80 11.90 26.74
C THR A 336 -7.54 12.52 26.13
N ALA A 337 -7.66 13.61 25.37
CA ALA A 337 -6.50 14.34 24.86
C ALA A 337 -5.56 14.73 26.02
N ALA A 338 -6.07 15.43 27.04
CA ALA A 338 -5.29 15.88 28.18
C ALA A 338 -4.59 14.73 28.92
N GLN A 339 -5.29 13.61 29.13
CA GLN A 339 -4.75 12.41 29.80
C GLN A 339 -3.65 11.69 29.00
N THR A 340 -3.60 11.84 27.67
CA THR A 340 -2.51 11.27 26.83
C THR A 340 -1.25 12.15 26.78
N MET A 341 -1.30 13.37 27.33
CA MET A 341 -0.19 14.32 27.30
C MET A 341 0.54 14.36 28.65
N ARG A 342 1.84 14.65 28.63
CA ARG A 342 2.63 14.69 29.88
C ARG A 342 2.31 15.96 30.69
N PRO A 343 1.92 15.86 31.97
CA PRO A 343 1.62 17.03 32.79
C PRO A 343 2.78 18.03 32.89
N ASN A 344 2.43 19.31 32.98
CA ASN A 344 3.36 20.41 33.25
C ASN A 344 2.81 21.23 34.44
N PRO A 345 3.54 21.37 35.57
CA PRO A 345 3.00 21.96 36.80
C PRO A 345 2.44 23.39 36.74
N GLY A 346 2.67 24.13 35.64
CA GLY A 346 2.11 25.47 35.42
C GLY A 346 0.97 25.55 34.40
N LEU A 347 0.50 24.40 33.86
CA LEU A 347 -0.47 24.36 32.76
C LEU A 347 -1.61 23.38 33.05
N ASP A 348 -2.83 23.90 33.17
CA ASP A 348 -4.04 23.08 33.06
C ASP A 348 -4.25 22.70 31.59
N ILE A 349 -3.87 21.46 31.26
CA ILE A 349 -3.96 20.91 29.90
C ILE A 349 -5.43 20.78 29.46
N GLU A 350 -6.35 20.43 30.36
CA GLU A 350 -7.77 20.21 30.01
C GLU A 350 -8.46 21.53 29.68
N ALA A 351 -8.26 22.56 30.51
CA ALA A 351 -8.73 23.91 30.23
C ALA A 351 -8.08 24.49 28.96
N ALA A 352 -6.75 24.43 28.86
CA ALA A 352 -6.01 25.06 27.76
C ALA A 352 -6.43 24.52 26.38
N ILE A 353 -6.74 23.23 26.23
CA ILE A 353 -7.24 22.65 24.97
C ILE A 353 -8.48 23.39 24.42
N THR A 354 -9.33 23.91 25.30
CA THR A 354 -10.54 24.67 24.91
C THR A 354 -10.27 26.15 24.62
N GLU A 355 -9.17 26.69 25.14
CA GLU A 355 -8.75 28.08 25.01
C GLU A 355 -7.78 28.35 23.84
N LEU A 356 -7.28 27.29 23.20
CA LEU A 356 -6.28 27.40 22.13
C LEU A 356 -6.78 28.24 20.95
N GLY A 357 -5.95 29.19 20.52
CA GLY A 357 -6.17 29.95 19.30
C GLY A 357 -5.91 29.15 18.01
N VAL A 358 -6.33 29.70 16.87
CA VAL A 358 -5.99 29.12 15.55
C VAL A 358 -4.49 29.21 15.32
N GLY A 359 -3.82 28.09 15.03
CA GLY A 359 -2.37 27.99 14.89
C GLY A 359 -1.62 27.89 16.22
N GLU A 360 -2.33 27.80 17.34
CA GLU A 360 -1.79 27.47 18.65
C GLU A 360 -2.04 25.98 18.95
N ALA A 361 -1.13 25.35 19.68
CA ALA A 361 -1.25 23.96 20.09
C ALA A 361 -0.61 23.70 21.47
N LEU A 362 -1.10 22.66 22.14
CA LEU A 362 -0.37 21.97 23.19
C LEU A 362 0.50 20.89 22.58
N ILE A 363 1.78 20.84 22.96
CA ILE A 363 2.79 20.00 22.32
C ILE A 363 3.59 19.23 23.37
N SER A 364 3.76 17.94 23.13
CA SER A 364 4.56 17.03 23.95
C SER A 364 5.35 16.10 23.01
N LEU A 365 6.61 16.46 22.77
CA LEU A 365 7.55 15.72 21.90
C LEU A 365 8.52 14.89 22.75
N LEU A 366 9.29 13.99 22.12
CA LEU A 366 10.21 13.09 22.84
C LEU A 366 11.58 13.73 23.11
N ASP A 367 12.08 13.56 24.34
CA ASP A 367 13.47 13.86 24.73
C ASP A 367 14.47 12.85 24.14
N ALA A 368 15.77 13.11 24.25
CA ALA A 368 16.82 12.20 23.74
C ALA A 368 16.83 10.78 24.37
N LYS A 369 16.07 10.53 25.45
CA LYS A 369 15.86 9.21 26.06
C LYS A 369 14.55 8.56 25.57
N GLY A 370 13.86 9.19 24.63
CA GLY A 370 12.60 8.75 24.07
C GLY A 370 11.41 8.87 25.02
N ARG A 371 11.48 9.78 26.00
CA ARG A 371 10.42 10.07 26.97
C ARG A 371 9.67 11.33 26.54
N PRO A 372 8.33 11.41 26.66
CA PRO A 372 7.61 12.66 26.44
C PRO A 372 8.17 13.78 27.33
N MET A 373 8.43 14.95 26.76
CA MET A 373 8.72 16.19 27.48
C MET A 373 7.44 16.75 28.12
N PRO A 374 7.52 17.63 29.16
CA PRO A 374 6.34 18.29 29.70
C PRO A 374 5.57 19.01 28.60
N THR A 375 4.24 19.03 28.69
CA THR A 375 3.41 19.67 27.66
C THR A 375 3.55 21.18 27.71
N GLU A 376 3.79 21.79 26.55
CA GLU A 376 3.97 23.23 26.40
C GLU A 376 2.92 23.82 25.45
N ARG A 377 2.45 25.04 25.74
CA ARG A 377 1.53 25.81 24.89
C ARG A 377 2.37 26.72 23.98
N ALA A 378 2.19 26.62 22.66
CA ALA A 378 3.01 27.32 21.68
C ALA A 378 2.30 27.54 20.34
N TYR A 379 2.83 28.47 19.52
CA TYR A 379 2.38 28.69 18.16
C TYR A 379 3.17 27.84 17.17
N ILE A 380 2.46 27.17 16.26
CA ILE A 380 3.08 26.41 15.16
C ILE A 380 3.85 27.37 14.24
N VAL A 381 5.06 26.99 13.85
CA VAL A 381 5.85 27.79 12.89
C VAL A 381 5.18 27.79 11.52
N PRO A 382 5.29 28.85 10.70
CA PRO A 382 4.76 28.83 9.35
C PRO A 382 5.51 27.82 8.46
N PRO A 383 4.82 27.09 7.57
CA PRO A 383 5.49 26.32 6.52
C PRO A 383 6.14 27.26 5.50
N ALA A 384 7.24 26.82 4.89
CA ALA A 384 7.90 27.50 3.77
C ALA A 384 7.15 27.32 2.44
N SER A 385 6.31 26.28 2.35
CA SER A 385 5.52 25.94 1.17
C SER A 385 4.10 26.54 1.20
N ARG A 386 3.38 26.48 0.06
CA ARG A 386 2.03 27.06 -0.05
C ARG A 386 1.02 26.25 0.77
N ILE A 387 0.26 26.92 1.64
CA ILE A 387 -0.89 26.32 2.33
C ILE A 387 -2.09 26.24 1.37
N GLY A 388 -2.72 25.07 1.28
CA GLY A 388 -3.85 24.80 0.38
C GLY A 388 -3.42 24.13 -0.93
N PRO A 389 -4.35 23.92 -1.89
CA PRO A 389 -4.08 23.14 -3.09
C PRO A 389 -3.07 23.80 -4.05
N ALA A 390 -2.35 22.96 -4.78
CA ALA A 390 -1.76 23.33 -6.07
C ALA A 390 -2.87 23.39 -7.14
N THR A 391 -2.74 24.35 -8.07
CA THR A 391 -3.62 24.51 -9.23
C THR A 391 -3.51 23.34 -10.20
N ASP A 392 -4.51 23.15 -11.05
CA ASP A 392 -4.53 22.03 -12.01
C ASP A 392 -3.32 22.05 -12.97
N ALA A 393 -2.87 23.24 -13.38
CA ALA A 393 -1.67 23.39 -14.20
C ALA A 393 -0.37 22.98 -13.45
N GLU A 394 -0.25 23.36 -12.17
CA GLU A 394 0.86 22.92 -11.31
C GLU A 394 0.82 21.40 -11.08
N ARG A 395 -0.36 20.82 -10.84
CA ARG A 395 -0.56 19.36 -10.74
C ARG A 395 -0.19 18.63 -12.03
N GLN A 396 -0.60 19.16 -13.18
CA GLN A 396 -0.27 18.59 -14.49
C GLN A 396 1.24 18.61 -14.76
N ALA A 397 1.92 19.71 -14.41
CA ALA A 397 3.37 19.83 -14.52
C ALA A 397 4.10 18.80 -13.64
N LEU A 398 3.64 18.57 -12.40
CA LEU A 398 4.20 17.54 -11.51
C LEU A 398 4.05 16.12 -12.08
N ARG A 399 2.89 15.81 -12.70
CA ARG A 399 2.65 14.50 -13.34
C ARG A 399 3.57 14.30 -14.54
N GLN A 400 3.60 15.27 -15.46
CA GLN A 400 4.42 15.21 -16.68
C GLN A 400 5.93 15.19 -16.38
N GLY A 401 6.36 15.88 -15.32
CA GLY A 401 7.75 15.88 -14.85
C GLY A 401 8.14 14.66 -14.03
N SER A 402 7.23 13.72 -13.75
CA SER A 402 7.52 12.61 -12.84
C SER A 402 8.45 11.56 -13.48
N PRO A 403 9.64 11.29 -12.89
CA PRO A 403 10.55 10.26 -13.40
C PRO A 403 10.01 8.83 -13.19
N LEU A 404 8.88 8.67 -12.50
CA LEU A 404 8.20 7.40 -12.27
C LEU A 404 7.05 7.16 -13.25
N ALA A 405 6.63 8.16 -14.03
CA ALA A 405 5.56 8.02 -15.02
C ALA A 405 5.79 6.84 -16.01
N PRO A 406 6.98 6.66 -16.61
CA PRO A 406 7.23 5.54 -17.51
C PRO A 406 7.13 4.15 -16.86
N LYS A 407 7.29 4.05 -15.52
CA LYS A 407 7.14 2.80 -14.77
C LYS A 407 5.67 2.49 -14.52
N TYR A 408 4.85 3.48 -14.13
CA TYR A 408 3.50 3.20 -13.58
C TYR A 408 2.32 3.48 -14.51
N GLU A 409 2.38 4.49 -15.39
CA GLU A 409 1.20 4.96 -16.15
C GLU A 409 0.49 3.84 -16.93
N LYS A 410 1.26 2.95 -17.58
CA LYS A 410 0.73 1.84 -18.37
C LYS A 410 0.52 0.62 -17.49
N SER A 411 -0.70 0.11 -17.45
CA SER A 411 -0.98 -1.22 -16.90
C SER A 411 -0.31 -2.29 -17.77
N ILE A 412 0.17 -3.35 -17.12
CA ILE A 412 0.72 -4.54 -17.79
C ILE A 412 -0.27 -5.68 -17.58
N ASP A 413 -0.82 -6.20 -18.68
CA ASP A 413 -1.62 -7.42 -18.69
C ASP A 413 -0.71 -8.56 -19.14
N ARG A 414 -0.45 -9.53 -18.25
CA ARG A 414 0.36 -10.73 -18.53
C ARG A 414 -0.55 -11.94 -18.64
N GLU A 415 -0.05 -13.03 -19.20
CA GLU A 415 -0.72 -14.33 -19.08
C GLU A 415 -0.75 -14.75 -17.60
N SER A 416 -1.93 -14.74 -17.00
CA SER A 416 -2.17 -15.05 -15.59
C SER A 416 -3.22 -16.16 -15.44
N ALA A 417 -3.74 -16.40 -14.23
CA ALA A 417 -4.62 -17.53 -13.96
C ALA A 417 -5.88 -17.50 -14.83
N TYR A 418 -6.44 -16.32 -15.12
CA TYR A 418 -7.60 -16.16 -15.99
C TYR A 418 -7.34 -16.70 -17.41
N GLU A 419 -6.27 -16.25 -18.07
CA GLU A 419 -5.94 -16.64 -19.45
C GLU A 419 -5.61 -18.13 -19.55
N VAL A 420 -4.82 -18.64 -18.60
CA VAL A 420 -4.45 -20.08 -18.55
C VAL A 420 -5.69 -20.96 -18.37
N LEU A 421 -6.63 -20.56 -17.50
CA LEU A 421 -7.84 -21.34 -17.25
C LEU A 421 -8.85 -21.23 -18.40
N ALA A 422 -9.06 -20.04 -18.97
CA ALA A 422 -9.89 -19.85 -20.15
C ALA A 422 -9.35 -20.65 -21.36
N GLY A 423 -8.03 -20.64 -21.56
CA GLY A 423 -7.34 -21.42 -22.60
C GLY A 423 -7.41 -22.94 -22.39
N ARG A 424 -7.51 -23.42 -21.13
CA ARG A 424 -7.81 -24.83 -20.83
C ARG A 424 -9.26 -25.19 -21.17
N ALA A 425 -10.22 -24.33 -20.80
CA ALA A 425 -11.65 -24.56 -21.07
C ALA A 425 -12.02 -24.49 -22.56
N ALA A 426 -11.27 -23.71 -23.36
CA ALA A 426 -11.48 -23.58 -24.80
C ALA A 426 -10.89 -24.73 -25.64
N LYS A 427 -10.14 -25.67 -25.05
CA LYS A 427 -9.65 -26.87 -25.75
C LYS A 427 -10.70 -27.99 -25.68
N PRO A 428 -11.21 -28.50 -26.82
CA PRO A 428 -12.12 -29.64 -26.82
C PRO A 428 -11.50 -30.86 -26.16
N VAL A 429 -12.29 -31.60 -25.37
CA VAL A 429 -11.89 -32.87 -24.74
C VAL A 429 -12.00 -34.02 -25.75
N ASP A 430 -11.27 -33.90 -26.87
CA ASP A 430 -11.19 -34.93 -27.90
C ASP A 430 -10.17 -36.01 -27.52
N GLN A 431 -10.51 -36.83 -26.50
CA GLN A 431 -10.05 -38.23 -26.35
C GLN A 431 -10.64 -38.96 -25.11
N ALA A 432 -11.97 -39.08 -25.02
CA ALA A 432 -12.61 -39.99 -24.06
C ALA A 432 -14.02 -40.45 -24.51
N GLY A 433 -14.15 -41.22 -25.60
CA GLY A 433 -15.50 -41.67 -26.00
C GLY A 433 -15.71 -42.44 -27.31
N ALA A 434 -14.72 -43.14 -27.88
CA ALA A 434 -14.90 -43.85 -29.16
C ALA A 434 -14.31 -45.28 -29.15
N ALA A 435 -14.70 -46.11 -28.18
CA ALA A 435 -14.31 -47.51 -28.13
C ALA A 435 -15.38 -48.41 -27.48
N LYS A 436 -16.54 -48.54 -28.13
CA LYS A 436 -17.48 -49.67 -27.95
C LYS A 436 -18.53 -49.71 -29.07
N ASN A 437 -18.23 -50.49 -30.11
CA ASN A 437 -19.17 -51.40 -30.78
C ASN A 437 -18.41 -52.18 -31.84
N GLY A 438 -18.11 -53.45 -31.55
CA GLY A 438 -17.57 -54.38 -32.52
C GLY A 438 -18.64 -55.39 -32.93
N SER A 439 -19.00 -55.39 -34.22
CA SER A 439 -19.69 -56.51 -34.85
C SER A 439 -19.38 -56.57 -36.36
N ALA A 440 -19.21 -57.80 -36.86
CA ALA A 440 -19.17 -58.20 -38.27
C ALA A 440 -18.02 -57.70 -39.19
N GLN A 441 -17.05 -58.59 -39.40
CA GLN A 441 -16.45 -58.89 -40.71
C GLN A 441 -17.52 -59.56 -41.64
N PRO A 442 -17.33 -59.73 -42.98
CA PRO A 442 -16.07 -60.12 -43.64
C PRO A 442 -15.75 -59.62 -45.08
N GLU A 443 -14.55 -60.02 -45.54
CA GLU A 443 -14.07 -60.27 -46.94
C GLU A 443 -13.73 -59.12 -47.93
N GLY A 444 -12.54 -59.24 -48.58
CA GLY A 444 -12.08 -58.34 -49.67
C GLY A 444 -10.57 -58.42 -50.05
N LYS A 445 -10.17 -59.41 -50.86
CA LYS A 445 -8.80 -59.82 -51.32
C LYS A 445 -7.84 -58.74 -51.92
N GLY A 446 -6.50 -59.00 -51.80
CA GLY A 446 -5.39 -58.54 -52.69
C GLY A 446 -4.36 -57.61 -51.98
N ALA A 447 -3.09 -57.96 -51.72
CA ALA A 447 -1.94 -58.19 -52.63
C ALA A 447 -1.68 -57.00 -53.60
N ALA A 448 -0.52 -56.34 -53.72
CA ALA A 448 0.77 -56.33 -53.01
C ALA A 448 1.45 -54.93 -53.28
N GLU A 449 2.70 -54.55 -52.96
CA GLU A 449 3.92 -55.24 -52.46
C GLU A 449 4.87 -54.23 -51.72
N GLU A 450 6.21 -54.33 -51.87
CA GLU A 450 7.26 -53.53 -51.19
C GLU A 450 7.53 -52.11 -51.73
N SER A 451 7.86 -51.16 -50.85
CA SER A 451 9.19 -50.50 -50.84
C SER A 451 9.43 -49.74 -49.52
N GLY A 452 10.65 -49.85 -48.97
CA GLY A 452 11.01 -49.25 -47.68
C GLY A 452 11.59 -47.83 -47.80
N GLY A 453 11.56 -47.08 -46.68
CA GLY A 453 12.26 -45.79 -46.56
C GLY A 453 11.39 -44.54 -46.42
N GLY A 454 10.37 -44.53 -45.55
CA GLY A 454 9.47 -43.37 -45.37
C GLY A 454 9.47 -42.68 -43.99
N LEU A 455 9.98 -43.32 -42.93
CA LEU A 455 9.84 -42.82 -41.55
C LEU A 455 11.07 -42.11 -40.98
N MET A 456 12.28 -42.44 -41.44
CA MET A 456 13.52 -41.92 -40.83
C MET A 456 13.92 -40.54 -41.40
N ASP A 457 13.64 -40.29 -42.67
CA ASP A 457 13.89 -38.99 -43.31
C ASP A 457 12.90 -37.90 -42.84
N SER A 458 11.62 -38.25 -42.70
CA SER A 458 10.59 -37.31 -42.22
C SER A 458 10.83 -36.88 -40.77
N LEU A 459 11.40 -37.75 -39.92
CA LEU A 459 11.82 -37.40 -38.56
C LEU A 459 13.04 -36.48 -38.54
N ASN A 460 14.03 -36.70 -39.42
CA ASN A 460 15.20 -35.83 -39.52
C ASN A 460 14.84 -34.41 -40.03
N GLU A 461 13.93 -34.31 -41.00
CA GLU A 461 13.53 -33.01 -41.56
C GLU A 461 12.78 -32.13 -40.54
N VAL A 462 11.97 -32.74 -39.66
CA VAL A 462 11.28 -32.05 -38.55
C VAL A 462 12.23 -31.62 -37.42
N LEU A 463 13.30 -32.39 -37.18
CA LEU A 463 14.28 -32.10 -36.12
C LEU A 463 15.29 -31.01 -36.53
N PHE A 464 15.83 -31.06 -37.75
CA PHE A 464 16.95 -30.21 -38.17
C PHE A 464 16.60 -29.13 -39.22
N GLY A 465 15.41 -29.19 -39.83
CA GLY A 465 14.99 -28.26 -40.87
C GLY A 465 15.60 -28.56 -42.24
N SER A 466 15.08 -27.93 -43.30
CA SER A 466 15.52 -28.16 -44.68
C SER A 466 15.74 -26.89 -45.51
N THR A 467 16.54 -27.05 -46.57
CA THR A 467 16.87 -26.01 -47.55
C THR A 467 16.25 -26.34 -48.91
N GLY A 468 15.33 -25.49 -49.37
CA GLY A 468 14.65 -25.70 -50.66
C GLY A 468 15.51 -25.33 -51.88
N PRO A 469 15.14 -25.77 -53.11
CA PRO A 469 15.95 -25.59 -54.35
C PRO A 469 16.17 -24.15 -54.83
N ARG A 470 15.72 -23.15 -54.06
CA ARG A 470 15.88 -21.70 -54.32
C ARG A 470 16.40 -20.92 -53.09
N GLY A 471 17.06 -21.60 -52.15
CA GLY A 471 17.81 -20.95 -51.06
C GLY A 471 17.00 -20.51 -49.83
N GLY A 472 15.70 -20.80 -49.77
CA GLY A 472 14.90 -20.61 -48.56
C GLY A 472 15.21 -21.66 -47.49
N LYS A 473 15.46 -21.22 -46.25
CA LYS A 473 15.63 -22.07 -45.06
C LYS A 473 14.33 -22.11 -44.25
N ARG A 474 14.00 -23.27 -43.67
CA ARG A 474 12.99 -23.42 -42.61
C ARG A 474 13.63 -24.08 -41.39
N ASP A 475 13.50 -23.45 -40.23
CA ASP A 475 14.15 -23.89 -38.99
C ASP A 475 13.34 -25.02 -38.32
N GLY A 476 14.07 -26.03 -37.80
CA GLY A 476 13.49 -27.19 -37.10
C GLY A 476 13.16 -26.95 -35.62
N VAL A 477 12.32 -27.83 -35.04
CA VAL A 477 11.68 -27.64 -33.73
C VAL A 477 12.66 -27.54 -32.56
N VAL A 478 13.87 -28.12 -32.69
CA VAL A 478 14.89 -28.16 -31.62
C VAL A 478 15.39 -26.77 -31.22
N GLN A 479 15.48 -25.82 -32.17
CA GLN A 479 16.05 -24.49 -31.92
C GLN A 479 15.10 -23.57 -31.12
N THR A 480 13.81 -23.89 -31.09
CA THR A 480 12.79 -23.18 -30.30
C THR A 480 12.84 -23.59 -28.81
N MET A 481 13.15 -24.86 -28.51
CA MET A 481 13.26 -25.33 -27.13
C MET A 481 14.51 -24.78 -26.42
N ALA A 482 15.66 -24.66 -27.09
CA ALA A 482 16.87 -24.11 -26.46
C ALA A 482 16.72 -22.63 -26.01
N LYS A 483 15.81 -21.85 -26.62
CA LYS A 483 15.56 -20.43 -26.28
C LYS A 483 14.52 -20.22 -25.17
N SER A 484 13.85 -21.27 -24.67
CA SER A 484 12.93 -21.19 -23.53
C SER A 484 13.60 -21.59 -22.21
N THR A 485 14.47 -22.61 -22.22
CA THR A 485 15.11 -23.14 -21.01
C THR A 485 16.07 -22.17 -20.29
N VAL A 486 16.64 -21.20 -21.01
CA VAL A 486 17.53 -20.19 -20.41
C VAL A 486 16.75 -19.10 -19.65
N ARG A 487 15.43 -18.96 -19.87
CA ARG A 487 14.58 -17.95 -19.22
C ARG A 487 13.89 -18.41 -17.93
N SER A 488 13.92 -19.70 -17.59
CA SER A 488 13.33 -20.21 -16.34
C SER A 488 14.24 -20.00 -15.13
N ILE A 489 15.56 -20.13 -15.29
CA ILE A 489 16.53 -20.06 -14.18
C ILE A 489 16.62 -18.64 -13.57
N ALA A 490 16.22 -17.60 -14.31
CA ALA A 490 16.12 -16.23 -13.79
C ALA A 490 14.84 -15.95 -12.95
N ARG A 491 13.90 -16.90 -12.84
CA ARG A 491 12.58 -16.69 -12.20
C ARG A 491 12.49 -17.05 -10.71
N GLU A 492 13.52 -17.66 -10.12
CA GLU A 492 13.46 -18.14 -8.73
C GLU A 492 13.94 -17.11 -7.69
N LEU A 493 14.59 -16.01 -8.08
CA LEU A 493 15.21 -15.05 -7.15
C LEU A 493 14.32 -13.85 -6.74
N THR A 494 13.05 -13.80 -7.15
CA THR A 494 12.16 -12.64 -6.90
C THR A 494 10.80 -12.99 -6.29
N ARG A 495 10.64 -14.17 -5.68
CA ARG A 495 9.42 -14.53 -4.94
C ARG A 495 9.60 -14.32 -3.45
N GLY A 496 8.65 -13.60 -2.83
CA GLY A 496 8.61 -13.33 -1.40
C GLY A 496 8.62 -14.63 -0.59
N ILE A 497 9.71 -14.87 0.12
CA ILE A 497 9.78 -15.93 1.13
C ILE A 497 8.99 -15.44 2.33
N LEU A 498 7.80 -15.99 2.60
CA LEU A 498 7.28 -16.25 3.96
C LEU A 498 5.89 -16.91 4.10
N GLY A 499 5.34 -17.56 3.06
CA GLY A 499 4.08 -18.33 3.18
C GLY A 499 4.12 -19.59 4.08
N SER A 500 5.26 -19.93 4.71
CA SER A 500 5.49 -21.27 5.29
C SER A 500 6.10 -21.34 6.71
N LEU A 501 6.49 -20.24 7.36
CA LEU A 501 7.26 -20.28 8.63
C LEU A 501 6.48 -19.96 9.93
N LEU A 502 5.17 -19.72 9.88
CA LEU A 502 4.33 -19.54 11.08
C LEU A 502 3.49 -20.78 11.45
N GLY A 503 3.87 -21.95 10.91
CA GLY A 503 3.12 -23.21 10.99
C GLY A 503 3.65 -24.28 11.95
N SER A 504 4.45 -23.97 12.98
CA SER A 504 4.83 -24.98 14.00
C SER A 504 5.18 -24.41 15.38
N LYS A 505 4.19 -24.32 16.29
CA LYS A 505 4.48 -24.38 17.73
C LYS A 505 4.58 -25.84 18.16
N GLY A 506 5.82 -26.31 18.29
CA GLY A 506 6.14 -27.63 18.83
C GLY A 506 5.64 -27.80 20.26
N ARG A 507 5.16 -29.01 20.55
CA ARG A 507 4.57 -29.41 21.83
C ARG A 507 5.65 -29.98 22.76
N ARG A 508 6.14 -29.17 23.70
CA ARG A 508 6.69 -29.60 25.00
C ARG A 508 6.83 -28.43 25.95
#